data_AF-A0A7S3CXA4-F1
#
_entry.id   AF-A0A7S3CXA4-F1
#
_cell.length_a   1.000
_cell.length_b   1.000
_cell.length_c   1.000
_cell.angle_alpha   90.00
_cell.angle_beta   90.00
_cell.angle_gamma   90.00
#
_symmetry.space_group_name_H-M   'P 1'
#
loop_
_entity.id
_entity.type
_entity.pdbx_description
1 polymer ?
#
loop_
_entity_poly.entity_id
_entity_poly.type
_entity_poly.pdbx_seq_one_letter_code
_entity_poly.pdbx_strand_id
1 'polypeptide(L)'
;MTSVDKYRDELLSTLEKLDNMIPAGSHVVLGGTADGNLLYKYLHDQPHPIGATTTITYKQVYQYLSCLGVSPCEGWMNDNDTVRELTTARNMAYDKVYQDLVSSSNKGANYTNFDLIYLTSPLLDILTDWDAEGKNPAELIEPVDGFHPGQIAQALEAKWMYEHLEEAYPEFLGEVNPHNDDIQKVFGDQGGY
;
A
#
# COMPACT_ATOMS: atom_id res chain seq x y z
N MET A 1 -11.85 -9.76 10.35
CA MET A 1 -10.57 -9.03 10.45
C MET A 1 -9.71 -9.62 11.57
N THR A 2 -8.41 -9.78 11.35
CA THR A 2 -7.44 -10.30 12.34
C THR A 2 -7.44 -9.47 13.62
N SER A 3 -7.32 -10.06 14.80
CA SER A 3 -7.13 -9.28 16.04
C SER A 3 -5.77 -8.58 16.02
N VAL A 4 -5.62 -7.48 16.76
CA VAL A 4 -4.35 -6.74 16.83
C VAL A 4 -3.23 -7.61 17.42
N ASP A 5 -3.52 -8.38 18.48
CA ASP A 5 -2.54 -9.28 19.09
C ASP A 5 -2.08 -10.37 18.11
N LYS A 6 -3.02 -11.03 17.43
CA LYS A 6 -2.67 -12.06 16.43
C LYS A 6 -1.86 -11.44 15.29
N TYR A 7 -2.23 -10.24 14.84
CA TYR A 7 -1.50 -9.55 13.79
C TYR A 7 -0.05 -9.26 14.20
N ARG A 8 0.16 -8.78 15.43
CA ARG A 8 1.49 -8.54 16.01
C ARG A 8 2.30 -9.83 16.09
N ASP A 9 1.72 -10.92 16.58
CA ASP A 9 2.42 -12.20 16.74
C ASP A 9 2.87 -12.78 15.39
N GLU A 10 2.01 -12.73 14.37
CA GLU A 10 2.32 -13.22 13.02
C GLU A 10 3.37 -12.34 12.33
N LEU A 11 3.32 -11.03 12.54
CA LEU A 11 4.33 -10.08 12.04
C LEU A 11 5.70 -10.36 12.67
N LEU A 12 5.76 -10.51 13.99
CA LEU A 12 7.01 -10.85 14.68
C LEU A 12 7.59 -12.17 14.20
N SER A 13 6.76 -13.21 14.05
CA SER A 13 7.19 -14.50 13.50
C SER A 13 7.72 -14.38 12.07
N THR A 14 7.14 -13.50 11.25
CA THR A 14 7.61 -13.25 9.89
C THR A 14 8.97 -12.56 9.88
N LEU A 15 9.14 -11.53 10.71
CA LEU A 15 10.42 -10.80 10.82
C LEU A 15 11.54 -11.69 11.37
N GLU A 16 11.25 -12.55 12.35
CA GLU A 16 12.21 -13.55 12.86
C GLU A 16 12.64 -14.55 11.77
N LYS A 17 11.72 -14.98 10.91
CA LYS A 17 12.06 -15.84 9.76
C LYS A 17 12.93 -15.10 8.75
N LEU A 18 12.58 -13.86 8.44
CA LEU A 18 13.36 -13.02 7.53
C LEU A 18 14.79 -12.84 8.04
N ASP A 19 14.97 -12.63 9.34
CA ASP A 19 16.30 -12.45 9.93
C ASP A 19 17.19 -13.68 9.76
N ASN A 20 16.60 -14.87 9.60
CA ASN A 20 17.35 -16.10 9.35
C ASN A 20 17.51 -16.45 7.86
N MET A 21 16.88 -15.69 6.96
CA MET A 21 16.83 -15.98 5.53
C MET A 21 17.61 -14.98 4.68
N ILE A 22 17.61 -13.69 5.06
CA ILE A 22 18.22 -12.65 4.25
C ILE A 22 19.65 -12.33 4.71
N PRO A 23 20.56 -11.94 3.78
CA PRO A 23 21.95 -11.65 4.13
C PRO A 23 22.09 -10.46 5.08
N ALA A 24 23.18 -10.44 5.85
CA ALA A 24 23.53 -9.28 6.67
C ALA A 24 23.68 -8.01 5.83
N GLY A 25 23.15 -6.90 6.35
CA GLY A 25 23.09 -5.61 5.64
C GLY A 25 21.87 -5.46 4.74
N SER A 26 20.84 -6.31 4.90
CA SER A 26 19.56 -6.14 4.21
C SER A 26 18.72 -5.03 4.86
N HIS A 27 17.64 -4.64 4.19
CA HIS A 27 16.74 -3.59 4.65
C HIS A 27 15.27 -4.05 4.51
N VAL A 28 14.46 -3.82 5.54
CA VAL A 28 13.04 -4.18 5.56
C VAL A 28 12.21 -2.93 5.84
N VAL A 29 11.21 -2.69 4.97
CA VAL A 29 10.25 -1.59 5.11
C VAL A 29 8.87 -2.17 5.43
N LEU A 30 8.30 -1.77 6.58
CA LEU A 30 6.91 -2.00 6.89
C LEU A 30 6.06 -0.91 6.22
N GLY A 31 5.35 -1.28 5.15
CA GLY A 31 4.42 -0.40 4.47
C GLY A 31 3.13 -0.23 5.26
N GLY A 32 2.79 1.01 5.57
CA GLY A 32 1.55 1.40 6.22
C GLY A 32 0.34 1.05 5.36
N THR A 33 -0.80 0.99 6.03
CA THR A 33 -2.02 0.50 5.44
C THR A 33 -2.89 1.66 4.91
N ALA A 34 -3.65 1.41 3.85
CA ALA A 34 -4.50 2.44 3.22
C ALA A 34 -5.75 2.79 4.06
N ASP A 35 -6.26 4.02 3.95
CA ASP A 35 -7.64 4.32 4.35
C ASP A 35 -8.61 4.00 3.21
N GLY A 36 -9.20 2.79 3.25
CA GLY A 36 -10.13 2.34 2.22
C GLY A 36 -11.49 3.05 2.21
N ASN A 37 -11.78 3.97 3.14
CA ASN A 37 -12.97 4.84 3.02
C ASN A 37 -12.98 5.63 1.70
N LEU A 38 -11.79 5.93 1.17
CA LEU A 38 -11.61 6.67 -0.06
C LEU A 38 -12.24 5.96 -1.27
N LEU A 39 -12.29 4.62 -1.27
CA LEU A 39 -12.92 3.85 -2.33
C LEU A 39 -14.40 4.23 -2.47
N TYR A 40 -15.16 4.10 -1.38
CA TYR A 40 -16.58 4.44 -1.41
C TYR A 40 -16.77 5.94 -1.65
N LYS A 41 -15.95 6.81 -1.04
CA LYS A 41 -16.00 8.27 -1.25
C LYS A 41 -15.95 8.64 -2.75
N TYR A 42 -14.98 8.10 -3.48
CA TYR A 42 -14.73 8.51 -4.87
C TYR A 42 -15.47 7.67 -5.91
N LEU A 43 -15.87 6.43 -5.60
CA LEU A 43 -16.44 5.52 -6.59
C LEU A 43 -17.95 5.31 -6.53
N HIS A 44 -18.61 5.47 -5.38
CA HIS A 44 -19.96 4.92 -5.19
C HIS A 44 -21.00 5.33 -6.25
N ASP A 45 -20.93 6.58 -6.73
CA ASP A 45 -21.81 7.14 -7.75
C ASP A 45 -21.21 7.09 -9.17
N GLN A 46 -19.95 6.67 -9.33
CA GLN A 46 -19.31 6.53 -10.63
C GLN A 46 -19.91 5.33 -11.39
N PRO A 47 -20.08 5.44 -12.72
CA PRO A 47 -20.44 4.30 -13.56
C PRO A 47 -19.35 3.23 -13.52
N HIS A 48 -19.74 1.99 -13.26
CA HIS A 48 -18.87 0.83 -13.40
C HIS A 48 -18.73 0.46 -14.89
N PRO A 49 -17.60 -0.10 -15.36
CA PRO A 49 -17.42 -0.49 -16.76
C PRO A 49 -18.52 -1.42 -17.31
N ILE A 50 -19.00 -2.38 -16.50
CA ILE A 50 -20.12 -3.27 -16.89
C ILE A 50 -21.45 -2.52 -17.06
N GLY A 51 -21.54 -1.31 -16.51
CA GLY A 51 -22.70 -0.42 -16.57
C GLY A 51 -22.60 0.66 -17.64
N ALA A 52 -21.57 0.64 -18.50
CA ALA A 52 -21.30 1.70 -19.46
C ALA A 52 -22.49 2.02 -20.39
N THR A 53 -23.41 1.08 -20.58
CA THR A 53 -24.62 1.24 -21.41
C THR A 53 -25.93 1.26 -20.63
N THR A 54 -25.91 1.01 -19.32
CA THR A 54 -27.13 0.72 -18.51
C THR A 54 -27.16 1.37 -17.12
N THR A 55 -26.23 2.30 -16.81
CA THR A 55 -26.18 3.02 -15.51
C THR A 55 -26.05 2.07 -14.31
N ILE A 56 -25.07 1.17 -14.35
CA ILE A 56 -24.64 0.42 -13.16
C ILE A 56 -23.51 1.19 -12.49
N THR A 57 -23.66 1.57 -11.22
CA THR A 57 -22.62 2.26 -10.44
C THR A 57 -21.79 1.29 -9.59
N TYR A 58 -20.62 1.72 -9.08
CA TYR A 58 -19.84 0.91 -8.15
C TYR A 58 -20.61 0.56 -6.89
N LYS A 59 -21.47 1.45 -6.36
CA LYS A 59 -22.34 1.11 -5.22
C LYS A 59 -23.18 -0.13 -5.49
N GLN A 60 -23.77 -0.25 -6.68
CA GLN A 60 -24.58 -1.40 -7.05
C GLN A 60 -23.72 -2.66 -7.21
N VAL A 61 -22.51 -2.53 -7.75
CA VAL A 61 -21.55 -3.65 -7.83
C VAL A 61 -21.13 -4.11 -6.43
N TYR A 62 -20.81 -3.20 -5.52
CA TYR A 62 -20.46 -3.53 -4.13
C TYR A 62 -21.60 -4.26 -3.43
N GLN A 63 -22.84 -3.77 -3.56
CA GLN A 63 -24.02 -4.44 -3.02
C GLN A 63 -24.23 -5.84 -3.61
N TYR A 64 -24.01 -6.00 -4.92
CA TYR A 64 -24.09 -7.29 -5.60
C TYR A 64 -23.04 -8.29 -5.09
N LEU A 65 -21.78 -7.88 -5.00
CA LEU A 65 -20.69 -8.73 -4.50
C LEU A 65 -20.88 -9.13 -3.04
N SER A 66 -21.34 -8.19 -2.19
CA SER A 66 -21.66 -8.47 -0.78
C SER A 66 -22.85 -9.43 -0.66
N CYS A 67 -23.90 -9.28 -1.49
CA CYS A 67 -25.04 -10.20 -1.51
C CYS A 67 -24.62 -11.65 -1.85
N LEU A 68 -23.64 -11.80 -2.73
CA LEU A 68 -23.07 -13.10 -3.08
C LEU A 68 -22.05 -13.64 -2.07
N GLY A 69 -21.63 -12.83 -1.10
CA GLY A 69 -20.58 -13.19 -0.13
C GLY A 69 -19.19 -13.30 -0.77
N VAL A 70 -18.92 -12.55 -1.84
CA VAL A 70 -17.66 -12.59 -2.60
C VAL A 70 -17.00 -11.21 -2.75
N SER A 71 -17.44 -10.21 -1.99
CA SER A 71 -16.78 -8.92 -1.96
C SER A 71 -15.33 -9.09 -1.48
N PRO A 72 -14.32 -8.57 -2.21
CA PRO A 72 -12.93 -8.71 -1.81
C PRO A 72 -12.62 -7.92 -0.53
N CYS A 73 -13.44 -6.90 -0.21
CA CYS A 73 -13.39 -6.19 1.06
C CYS A 73 -14.78 -5.69 1.48
N GLU A 74 -15.59 -6.56 2.09
CA GLU A 74 -16.93 -6.19 2.61
C GLU A 74 -16.87 -5.08 3.67
N GLY A 75 -15.71 -4.85 4.29
CA GLY A 75 -15.51 -3.76 5.25
C GLY A 75 -15.57 -2.38 4.59
N TRP A 76 -14.82 -2.15 3.52
CA TRP A 76 -14.74 -0.84 2.85
C TRP A 76 -15.66 -0.71 1.63
N MET A 77 -15.89 -1.78 0.88
CA MET A 77 -16.80 -1.82 -0.28
C MET A 77 -18.24 -2.04 0.19
N ASN A 78 -18.72 -1.11 1.02
CA ASN A 78 -19.97 -1.21 1.76
C ASN A 78 -20.66 0.15 1.80
N ASP A 79 -21.98 0.22 1.68
CA ASP A 79 -22.71 1.49 1.80
C ASP A 79 -22.93 1.92 3.27
N ASN A 80 -22.76 1.01 4.22
CA ASN A 80 -22.78 1.30 5.66
C ASN A 80 -21.49 2.00 6.12
N ASP A 81 -21.60 3.29 6.42
CA ASP A 81 -20.49 4.13 6.90
C ASP A 81 -19.85 3.62 8.19
N THR A 82 -20.66 3.15 9.15
CA THR A 82 -20.18 2.61 10.42
C THR A 82 -19.31 1.38 10.21
N VAL A 83 -19.66 0.51 9.25
CA VAL A 83 -18.84 -0.66 8.90
C VAL A 83 -17.51 -0.24 8.29
N ARG A 84 -17.51 0.77 7.40
CA ARG A 84 -16.27 1.28 6.81
C ARG A 84 -15.38 1.95 7.84
N GLU A 85 -15.94 2.76 8.74
CA GLU A 85 -15.21 3.40 9.84
C GLU A 85 -14.57 2.39 10.80
N LEU A 86 -15.30 1.34 11.18
CA LEU A 86 -14.75 0.27 12.01
C LEU A 86 -13.63 -0.52 11.30
N THR A 87 -13.72 -0.66 9.97
CA THR A 87 -12.69 -1.30 9.15
C THR A 87 -11.44 -0.43 9.11
N THR A 88 -11.57 0.88 8.84
CA THR A 88 -10.46 1.83 8.89
C THR A 88 -9.83 1.88 10.28
N ALA A 89 -10.63 1.94 11.36
CA ALA A 89 -10.12 1.95 12.72
C ALA A 89 -9.31 0.69 13.06
N ARG A 90 -9.75 -0.49 12.59
CA ARG A 90 -8.97 -1.72 12.74
C ARG A 90 -7.65 -1.64 11.98
N ASN A 91 -7.68 -1.11 10.76
CA ASN A 91 -6.50 -1.01 9.92
C ASN A 91 -5.44 -0.05 10.49
N MET A 92 -5.87 1.12 10.98
CA MET A 92 -5.01 2.07 11.70
C MET A 92 -4.42 1.49 12.99
N ALA A 93 -5.11 0.54 13.63
CA ALA A 93 -4.54 -0.19 14.77
C ALA A 93 -3.39 -1.13 14.36
N TYR A 94 -3.35 -1.61 13.12
CA TYR A 94 -2.21 -2.36 12.58
C TYR A 94 -1.02 -1.44 12.30
N ASP A 95 -1.24 -0.26 11.72
CA ASP A 95 -0.18 0.74 11.56
C ASP A 95 0.44 1.13 12.90
N LYS A 96 -0.37 1.19 13.96
CA LYS A 96 0.13 1.42 15.31
C LYS A 96 1.07 0.30 15.78
N VAL A 97 0.80 -0.96 15.43
CA VAL A 97 1.72 -2.08 15.70
C VAL A 97 3.07 -1.86 14.99
N TYR A 98 3.06 -1.44 13.73
CA TYR A 98 4.30 -1.13 12.99
C TYR A 98 5.10 -0.01 13.67
N GLN A 99 4.44 1.12 13.96
CA GLN A 99 5.06 2.27 14.63
C GLN A 99 5.66 1.88 15.99
N ASP A 100 4.93 1.07 16.77
CA ASP A 100 5.42 0.60 18.06
C ASP A 100 6.65 -0.29 17.90
N LEU A 101 6.69 -1.15 16.89
CA LEU A 101 7.83 -2.03 16.62
C LEU A 101 9.09 -1.27 16.24
N VAL A 102 8.99 -0.26 15.38
CA VAL A 102 10.15 0.54 14.94
C VAL A 102 10.53 1.64 15.93
N SER A 103 9.70 1.90 16.95
CA SER A 103 10.01 2.91 17.96
C SER A 103 11.29 2.54 18.74
N SER A 104 12.16 3.52 18.96
CA SER A 104 13.48 3.35 19.61
C SER A 104 13.43 2.80 21.05
N SER A 105 12.24 2.75 21.66
CA SER A 105 12.01 2.16 22.98
C SER A 105 11.76 0.64 22.97
N ASN A 106 11.54 0.00 21.80
CA ASN A 106 11.23 -1.42 21.70
C ASN A 106 12.45 -2.25 21.29
N LYS A 107 12.87 -3.18 22.18
CA LYS A 107 13.96 -4.14 21.93
C LYS A 107 13.66 -5.16 20.81
N GLY A 108 12.44 -5.19 20.28
CA GLY A 108 12.01 -6.10 19.21
C GLY A 108 12.52 -5.73 17.82
N ALA A 109 13.21 -4.60 17.67
CA ALA A 109 13.78 -4.11 16.40
C ALA A 109 15.24 -4.51 16.17
N ASN A 110 15.87 -5.26 17.08
CA ASN A 110 17.28 -5.63 16.94
C ASN A 110 17.42 -6.94 16.15
N TYR A 111 17.18 -6.86 14.86
CA TYR A 111 17.48 -7.94 13.92
C TYR A 111 18.97 -7.91 13.57
N THR A 112 19.57 -9.08 13.31
CA THR A 112 21.01 -9.17 13.07
C THR A 112 21.35 -8.88 11.61
N ASN A 113 20.46 -9.26 10.70
CA ASN A 113 20.73 -9.24 9.27
C ASN A 113 20.07 -8.06 8.54
N PHE A 114 19.16 -7.33 9.17
CA PHE A 114 18.52 -6.19 8.52
C PHE A 114 18.12 -5.04 9.44
N ASP A 115 18.03 -3.86 8.84
CA ASP A 115 17.39 -2.69 9.45
C ASP A 115 15.90 -2.68 9.16
N LEU A 116 15.10 -2.22 10.13
CA LEU A 116 13.64 -2.18 10.03
C LEU A 116 13.13 -0.74 10.15
N ILE A 117 12.39 -0.27 9.15
CA ILE A 117 11.69 1.02 9.18
C ILE A 117 10.20 0.87 8.89
N TYR A 118 9.45 1.93 9.18
CA TYR A 118 8.04 2.05 8.84
C TYR A 118 7.85 3.27 7.94
N LEU A 119 7.15 3.09 6.83
CA LEU A 119 6.69 4.18 5.98
C LEU A 119 5.16 4.16 5.95
N THR A 120 4.52 5.31 6.18
CA THR A 120 3.06 5.42 6.07
C THR A 120 2.59 5.20 4.63
N SER A 121 1.34 4.77 4.44
CA SER A 121 0.77 4.73 3.08
C SER A 121 0.58 6.16 2.55
N PRO A 122 1.06 6.48 1.34
CA PRO A 122 0.85 7.80 0.73
C PRO A 122 -0.45 7.92 -0.05
N LEU A 123 -1.25 6.85 -0.12
CA LEU A 123 -2.40 6.78 -1.03
C LEU A 123 -3.43 7.88 -0.75
N LEU A 124 -3.63 8.27 0.51
CA LEU A 124 -4.53 9.36 0.88
C LEU A 124 -4.06 10.70 0.29
N ASP A 125 -2.77 11.00 0.42
CA ASP A 125 -2.18 12.24 -0.08
C ASP A 125 -2.21 12.25 -1.61
N ILE A 126 -1.84 11.14 -2.24
CA ILE A 126 -1.89 10.98 -3.70
C ILE A 126 -3.31 11.22 -4.25
N LEU A 127 -4.33 10.61 -3.65
CA LEU A 127 -5.72 10.78 -4.09
C LEU A 127 -6.22 12.22 -3.86
N THR A 128 -5.81 12.84 -2.75
CA THR A 128 -6.21 14.21 -2.40
C THR A 128 -5.56 15.23 -3.32
N ASP A 129 -4.28 15.08 -3.63
CA ASP A 129 -3.55 15.93 -4.56
C ASP A 129 -4.10 15.78 -5.99
N TRP A 130 -4.45 14.56 -6.41
CA TRP A 130 -5.09 14.32 -7.71
C TRP A 130 -6.43 15.04 -7.86
N ASP A 131 -7.26 15.02 -6.81
CA ASP A 131 -8.53 15.77 -6.74
C ASP A 131 -8.29 17.29 -6.77
N ALA A 132 -7.28 17.77 -6.04
CA ALA A 132 -6.91 19.18 -5.98
C ALA A 132 -6.40 19.73 -7.33
N GLU A 133 -5.81 18.88 -8.17
CA GLU A 133 -5.45 19.19 -9.55
C GLU A 133 -6.67 19.24 -10.51
N GLY A 134 -7.88 18.98 -10.01
CA GLY A 134 -9.11 18.94 -10.79
C GLY A 134 -9.27 17.66 -11.61
N LYS A 135 -8.50 16.62 -11.32
CA LYS A 135 -8.61 15.30 -11.94
C LYS A 135 -9.52 14.40 -11.10
N ASN A 136 -10.03 13.32 -11.68
CA ASN A 136 -10.94 12.42 -10.98
C ASN A 136 -10.15 11.33 -10.22
N PRO A 137 -10.21 11.25 -8.87
CA PRO A 137 -9.50 10.21 -8.11
C PRO A 137 -9.90 8.77 -8.48
N ALA A 138 -11.07 8.57 -9.11
CA ALA A 138 -11.46 7.28 -9.65
C ALA A 138 -10.49 6.75 -10.73
N GLU A 139 -9.72 7.62 -11.40
CA GLU A 139 -8.68 7.24 -12.37
C GLU A 139 -7.49 6.50 -11.74
N LEU A 140 -7.34 6.62 -10.42
CA LEU A 140 -6.26 6.02 -9.64
C LEU A 140 -6.67 4.65 -9.05
N ILE A 141 -7.91 4.21 -9.26
CA ILE A 141 -8.42 2.93 -8.75
C ILE A 141 -8.69 1.99 -9.93
N GLU A 142 -8.39 0.70 -9.77
CA GLU A 142 -8.66 -0.32 -10.79
C GLU A 142 -10.15 -0.33 -11.17
N PRO A 143 -10.49 -0.07 -12.44
CA PRO A 143 -11.87 0.22 -12.81
C PRO A 143 -12.78 -1.02 -12.78
N VAL A 144 -12.22 -2.23 -12.82
CA VAL A 144 -13.02 -3.47 -12.87
C VAL A 144 -13.37 -3.99 -11.48
N ASP A 145 -12.47 -3.90 -10.51
CA ASP A 145 -12.74 -4.33 -9.15
C ASP A 145 -13.19 -3.18 -8.24
N GLY A 146 -12.86 -1.94 -8.59
CA GLY A 146 -13.17 -0.76 -7.80
C GLY A 146 -12.55 -0.83 -6.40
N PHE A 147 -11.37 -1.44 -6.28
CA PHE A 147 -10.74 -1.74 -5.00
C PHE A 147 -9.23 -1.51 -5.03
N HIS A 148 -8.49 -2.14 -5.95
CA HIS A 148 -7.03 -2.05 -5.95
C HIS A 148 -6.55 -0.70 -6.50
N PRO A 149 -5.37 -0.20 -6.07
CA PRO A 149 -4.71 0.90 -6.75
C PRO A 149 -4.43 0.54 -8.21
N GLY A 150 -4.82 1.41 -9.14
CA GLY A 150 -4.51 1.26 -10.55
C GLY A 150 -3.03 1.50 -10.85
N GLN A 151 -2.60 1.22 -12.08
CA GLN A 151 -1.20 1.36 -12.48
C GLN A 151 -0.60 2.76 -12.20
N ILE A 152 -1.38 3.84 -12.42
CA ILE A 152 -0.92 5.21 -12.15
C ILE A 152 -0.71 5.42 -10.66
N ALA A 153 -1.64 4.97 -9.81
CA ALA A 153 -1.50 5.06 -8.36
C ALA A 153 -0.26 4.31 -7.87
N GLN A 154 -0.05 3.08 -8.33
CA GLN A 154 1.13 2.29 -7.96
C GLN A 154 2.44 2.99 -8.36
N ALA A 155 2.48 3.63 -9.53
CA ALA A 155 3.65 4.41 -9.95
C ALA A 155 3.89 5.64 -9.07
N LEU A 156 2.83 6.33 -8.64
CA LEU A 156 2.91 7.47 -7.73
C LEU A 156 3.33 7.04 -6.32
N GLU A 157 2.82 5.92 -5.81
CA GLU A 157 3.25 5.34 -4.53
C GLU A 157 4.73 4.94 -4.57
N ALA A 158 5.18 4.31 -5.67
CA ALA A 158 6.58 3.94 -5.84
C ALA A 158 7.49 5.17 -5.91
N LYS A 159 7.07 6.22 -6.63
CA LYS A 159 7.78 7.50 -6.66
C LYS A 159 7.89 8.11 -5.26
N TRP A 160 6.77 8.21 -4.54
CA TRP A 160 6.74 8.72 -3.18
C TRP A 160 7.70 7.94 -2.27
N MET A 161 7.65 6.60 -2.32
CA MET A 161 8.52 5.75 -1.52
C MET A 161 9.98 5.96 -1.85
N TYR A 162 10.34 6.04 -3.14
CA TYR A 162 11.71 6.30 -3.58
C TYR A 162 12.22 7.64 -3.04
N GLU A 163 11.45 8.72 -3.20
CA GLU A 163 11.82 10.06 -2.72
C GLU A 163 11.99 10.08 -1.20
N HIS A 164 11.12 9.39 -0.45
CA HIS A 164 11.24 9.30 1.02
C HIS A 164 12.45 8.49 1.47
N LEU A 165 12.77 7.40 0.78
CA LEU A 165 13.97 6.62 1.06
C LEU A 165 15.23 7.44 0.71
N GLU A 166 15.25 8.12 -0.43
CA GLU A 166 16.38 8.94 -0.85
C GLU A 166 16.67 10.08 0.14
N GLU A 167 15.64 10.73 0.68
CA GLU A 167 15.80 11.82 1.63
C GLU A 167 16.16 11.34 3.05
N ALA A 168 15.44 10.35 3.57
CA ALA A 168 15.50 9.99 4.98
C ALA A 168 16.35 8.75 5.30
N TYR A 169 16.52 7.85 4.33
CA TYR A 169 17.21 6.56 4.47
C TYR A 169 18.07 6.22 3.24
N PRO A 170 18.96 7.13 2.78
CA PRO A 170 19.70 6.93 1.53
C PRO A 170 20.55 5.65 1.51
N GLU A 171 20.93 5.14 2.68
CA GLU A 171 21.63 3.85 2.83
C GLU A 171 20.80 2.66 2.32
N PHE A 172 19.46 2.76 2.30
CA PHE A 172 18.58 1.71 1.76
C PHE A 172 18.66 1.62 0.22
N LEU A 173 19.05 2.70 -0.46
CA LEU A 173 19.17 2.76 -1.92
C LEU A 173 20.60 2.50 -2.40
N GLY A 174 21.58 2.76 -1.55
CA GLY A 174 23.00 2.66 -1.89
C GLY A 174 23.50 3.84 -2.73
N GLU A 175 24.81 3.87 -2.99
CA GLU A 175 25.42 4.93 -3.78
C GLU A 175 25.19 4.71 -5.28
N VAL A 176 25.09 5.82 -6.03
CA VAL A 176 25.11 5.78 -7.49
C VAL A 176 26.43 5.18 -7.96
N ASN A 177 26.36 4.05 -8.67
CA ASN A 177 27.55 3.39 -9.19
C ASN A 177 28.27 4.28 -10.23
N PRO A 178 29.53 4.69 -9.99
CA PRO A 178 30.26 5.60 -10.87
C PRO A 178 30.61 5.00 -12.24
N HIS A 179 30.42 3.69 -12.42
CA HIS A 179 30.69 2.96 -13.66
C HIS A 179 29.43 2.68 -14.49
N ASN A 180 28.27 3.26 -14.17
CA ASN A 180 27.04 3.04 -14.94
C ASN A 180 27.23 3.32 -16.44
N ASP A 181 27.92 4.42 -16.80
CA ASP A 181 28.21 4.76 -18.20
C ASP A 181 29.12 3.73 -18.87
N ASP A 182 30.11 3.19 -18.15
CA ASP A 182 31.00 2.14 -18.65
C ASP A 182 30.23 0.84 -18.88
N ILE A 183 29.36 0.47 -17.94
CA ILE A 183 28.51 -0.73 -18.01
C ILE A 183 27.60 -0.63 -19.24
N GLN A 184 26.90 0.49 -19.42
CA GLN A 184 26.03 0.69 -20.57
C GLN A 184 26.81 0.63 -21.89
N LYS A 185 28.01 1.20 -21.94
CA LYS A 185 28.87 1.17 -23.13
C LYS A 185 29.33 -0.23 -23.51
N VAL A 186 29.64 -1.08 -22.53
CA VAL A 186 30.18 -2.43 -22.76
C VAL A 186 29.07 -3.47 -22.94
N PHE A 187 27.99 -3.36 -22.16
CA PHE A 187 26.96 -4.39 -22.03
C PHE A 187 25.60 -3.97 -22.58
N GLY A 188 25.42 -2.72 -23.02
CA GLY A 188 24.19 -2.24 -23.62
C GLY A 188 23.01 -2.31 -22.65
N ASP A 189 21.96 -3.05 -23.02
CA ASP A 189 20.75 -3.29 -22.22
C ASP A 189 20.93 -4.39 -21.15
N GLN A 190 22.16 -4.90 -20.98
CA GLN A 190 22.51 -5.93 -20.01
C GLN A 190 21.73 -7.25 -20.20
N GLY A 191 21.16 -7.48 -21.38
CA GLY A 191 20.35 -8.67 -21.69
C GLY A 191 18.84 -8.47 -21.57
N GLY A 192 18.37 -7.27 -21.18
CA GLY A 192 16.95 -6.86 -21.17
C GLY A 192 16.06 -7.50 -20.09
N TYR A 193 14.82 -6.99 -20.02
CA TYR A 193 13.62 -7.58 -19.41
C TYR A 193 12.40 -7.22 -20.27
#